data_AF-A0AAP5LM00-F1
#
_entry.id   AF-A0AAP5LM00-F1
#
_cell.length_a   1.000
_cell.length_b   1.000
_cell.length_c   1.000
_cell.angle_alpha   90.00
_cell.angle_beta   90.00
_cell.angle_gamma   90.00
#
_symmetry.space_group_name_H-M   'P 1'
#
loop_
_entity.id
_entity.type
_entity.pdbx_description
1 polymer ?
#
loop_
_entity_poly.entity_id
_entity_poly.type
_entity_poly.pdbx_seq_one_letter_code
_entity_poly.pdbx_strand_id
1 'polypeptide(L)'
;MKVFRKQVRKITIDGVLYLYVVDEQDYNIVLRIYSNQFKSTFAEYFIRWGDSWDIGVYEPKLIARLIDYAESIGWESNTRNNKIKIENASILIREMLKENL
;
A
#
# COMPACT_ATOMS: atom_id res chain seq x y z
N MET A 1 23.05 -12.23 3.65
CA MET A 1 22.10 -11.31 2.98
C MET A 1 21.46 -10.45 4.06
N LYS A 2 21.64 -9.12 4.01
CA LYS A 2 21.19 -8.23 5.08
C LYS A 2 19.68 -8.03 4.93
N VAL A 3 18.90 -8.81 5.67
CA VAL A 3 17.44 -8.73 5.68
C VAL A 3 17.06 -7.33 6.16
N PHE A 4 16.62 -6.45 5.27
CA PHE A 4 16.05 -5.17 5.68
C PHE A 4 14.89 -5.50 6.62
N ARG A 5 15.03 -5.15 7.90
CA ARG A 5 13.97 -5.36 8.88
C ARG A 5 12.74 -4.59 8.41
N LYS A 6 11.59 -5.27 8.26
CA LYS A 6 10.31 -4.65 7.92
C LYS A 6 10.13 -3.38 8.75
N GLN A 7 10.11 -2.23 8.08
CA GLN A 7 9.97 -0.95 8.75
C GLN A 7 8.51 -0.51 8.69
N VAL A 8 7.91 -0.29 9.85
CA VAL A 8 6.59 0.35 9.93
C VAL A 8 6.76 1.85 9.73
N ARG A 9 6.09 2.38 8.73
CA ARG A 9 6.08 3.80 8.38
C ARG A 9 4.70 4.38 8.69
N LYS A 10 4.66 5.70 8.87
CA LYS A 10 3.44 6.45 9.22
C LYS A 10 3.16 7.47 8.12
N ILE A 11 1.88 7.68 7.83
CA ILE A 11 1.43 8.74 6.94
C ILE A 11 0.09 9.28 7.45
N THR A 12 -0.13 10.59 7.33
CA THR A 12 -1.39 11.23 7.67
C THR A 12 -2.01 11.80 6.41
N ILE A 13 -3.23 11.38 6.12
CA ILE A 13 -4.05 11.85 4.99
C ILE A 13 -5.34 12.40 5.58
N ASP A 14 -5.68 13.64 5.28
CA ASP A 14 -6.90 14.32 5.75
C ASP A 14 -7.17 14.19 7.27
N GLY A 15 -6.09 14.27 8.07
CA GLY A 15 -6.15 14.15 9.53
C GLY A 15 -6.26 12.72 10.06
N VAL A 16 -6.39 11.72 9.18
CA VAL A 16 -6.40 10.29 9.53
C VAL A 16 -4.98 9.74 9.47
N LEU A 17 -4.53 9.11 10.57
CA LEU A 17 -3.23 8.46 10.65
C LEU A 17 -3.32 7.01 10.15
N TYR A 18 -2.44 6.65 9.22
CA TYR A 18 -2.26 5.31 8.70
C TYR A 18 -0.85 4.80 8.99
N LEU A 19 -0.73 3.48 9.07
CA LEU A 19 0.56 2.80 9.15
C LEU A 19 0.76 1.97 7.89
N TYR A 20 1.95 1.95 7.32
CA TYR A 20 2.23 1.06 6.19
C TYR A 20 3.54 0.32 6.35
N VAL A 21 3.60 -0.86 5.74
CA VAL A 21 4.76 -1.74 5.71
C VAL A 21 4.97 -2.19 4.27
N VAL A 22 6.22 -2.09 3.81
CA VAL A 22 6.67 -2.70 2.57
C VAL A 22 7.43 -3.97 2.95
N ASP A 23 6.95 -5.11 2.48
CA ASP A 23 7.53 -6.42 2.70
C ASP A 23 8.06 -6.99 1.39
N GLU A 24 9.36 -6.83 1.19
CA GLU A 24 10.10 -7.35 0.03
C GLU A 24 10.41 -8.84 0.24
N GLN A 25 9.60 -9.70 -0.37
CA GLN A 25 9.74 -11.16 -0.30
C GLN A 25 10.48 -11.69 -1.54
N ASP A 26 10.70 -13.00 -1.64
CA ASP A 26 11.52 -13.59 -2.72
C ASP A 26 10.97 -13.33 -4.13
N TYR A 27 9.64 -13.31 -4.29
CA TYR A 27 8.99 -13.20 -5.61
C TYR A 27 8.12 -11.95 -5.78
N ASN A 28 7.73 -11.32 -4.67
CA ASN A 28 6.80 -10.21 -4.67
C ASN A 28 7.19 -9.18 -3.61
N ILE A 29 6.77 -7.95 -3.82
CA ILE A 29 6.70 -6.90 -2.83
C ILE A 29 5.25 -6.83 -2.35
N VAL A 30 5.04 -6.96 -1.05
CA VAL A 30 3.72 -6.79 -0.41
C VAL A 30 3.70 -5.46 0.32
N LEU A 31 2.96 -4.50 -0.23
CA LEU A 31 2.66 -3.26 0.47
C LEU A 31 1.37 -3.45 1.25
N ARG A 32 1.41 -3.23 2.57
CA ARG A 32 0.23 -3.30 3.41
C ARG A 32 0.03 -2.01 4.17
N ILE A 33 -1.17 -1.44 4.04
CA ILE A 33 -1.59 -0.20 4.67
C ILE A 33 -2.65 -0.53 5.70
N TYR A 34 -2.45 -0.07 6.92
CA TYR A 34 -3.28 -0.36 8.07
C TYR A 34 -3.96 0.91 8.57
N SER A 35 -5.17 0.71 9.08
CA SER A 35 -5.75 1.64 10.04
C SER A 35 -4.85 1.72 11.27
N ASN A 36 -4.54 2.95 11.72
CA ASN A 36 -3.80 3.12 12.98
C ASN A 36 -4.63 2.69 14.20
N GLN A 37 -5.97 2.76 14.11
CA GLN A 37 -6.87 2.36 15.20
C GLN A 37 -7.07 0.84 15.24
N PHE A 38 -7.27 0.22 14.07
CA PHE A 38 -7.57 -1.21 13.97
C PHE A 38 -6.51 -1.93 13.13
N LYS A 39 -5.51 -2.54 13.77
CA LYS A 39 -4.46 -3.31 13.05
C LYS A 39 -5.01 -4.51 12.26
N SER A 40 -6.22 -4.98 12.54
CA SER A 40 -6.90 -6.02 11.78
C SER A 40 -7.61 -5.50 10.52
N THR A 41 -7.61 -4.19 10.31
CA THR A 41 -8.19 -3.49 9.15
C THR A 41 -7.07 -3.00 8.26
N PHE A 42 -6.99 -3.51 7.02
CA PHE A 42 -5.89 -3.19 6.12
C PHE A 42 -6.24 -3.34 4.63
N ALA A 43 -5.58 -2.52 3.81
CA ALA A 43 -5.47 -2.73 2.37
C ALA A 43 -4.10 -3.34 2.05
N GLU A 44 -4.07 -4.35 1.19
CA GLU A 44 -2.86 -5.06 0.81
C GLU A 44 -2.70 -5.09 -0.71
N TYR A 45 -1.50 -4.77 -1.19
CA TYR A 45 -1.17 -4.66 -2.61
C TYR A 45 -0.01 -5.60 -2.91
N PHE A 46 -0.23 -6.51 -3.86
CA PHE A 46 0.77 -7.47 -4.32
C PHE A 46 1.41 -6.98 -5.61
N ILE A 47 2.71 -6.77 -5.59
CA ILE A 47 3.51 -6.30 -6.72
C ILE A 47 4.55 -7.38 -7.03
N ARG A 48 4.58 -7.87 -8.27
CA ARG A 48 5.63 -8.81 -8.70
C ARG A 48 6.95 -8.08 -8.87
N TRP A 49 8.07 -8.71 -8.49
CA TRP A 49 9.40 -8.12 -8.68
C TRP A 49 9.70 -7.76 -10.14
N GLY A 50 9.28 -8.59 -11.09
CA GLY A 50 9.48 -8.32 -12.52
C GLY A 50 8.82 -7.03 -13.01
N ASP A 51 7.80 -6.55 -12.29
CA ASP A 51 7.00 -5.40 -12.67
C ASP A 51 7.29 -4.15 -11.83
N SER A 52 8.24 -4.20 -10.88
CA SER A 52 8.45 -3.16 -9.85
C SER A 52 9.64 -2.23 -10.09
N TRP A 53 10.42 -2.42 -11.17
CA TRP A 53 11.70 -1.72 -11.39
C TRP A 53 11.59 -0.18 -11.43
N ASP A 54 10.44 0.35 -11.82
CA ASP A 54 10.09 1.78 -11.87
C ASP A 54 9.09 2.21 -10.79
N ILE A 55 8.70 1.31 -9.88
CA ILE A 55 7.70 1.59 -8.86
C ILE A 55 8.36 2.02 -7.55
N GLY A 56 8.26 3.31 -7.23
CA GLY A 56 8.67 3.88 -5.96
C GLY A 56 7.72 3.54 -4.79
N VAL A 57 7.69 2.28 -4.32
CA VAL A 57 6.78 1.81 -3.25
C VAL A 57 6.94 2.51 -1.89
N TYR A 58 7.96 3.36 -1.73
CA TYR A 58 8.20 4.16 -0.54
C TYR A 58 7.79 5.63 -0.68
N GLU A 59 7.32 6.05 -1.87
CA GLU A 59 6.94 7.43 -2.13
C GLU A 59 5.61 7.79 -1.42
N PRO A 60 5.59 8.82 -0.55
CA PRO A 60 4.38 9.19 0.17
C PRO A 60 3.20 9.54 -0.73
N LYS A 61 3.45 10.16 -1.90
CA LYS A 61 2.41 10.51 -2.88
C LYS A 61 1.73 9.27 -3.46
N LEU A 62 2.50 8.21 -3.74
CA LEU A 62 1.94 6.94 -4.19
C LEU A 62 1.11 6.29 -3.07
N ILE A 63 1.62 6.26 -1.84
CA ILE A 63 0.90 5.68 -0.69
C ILE A 63 -0.44 6.38 -0.46
N ALA A 64 -0.49 7.72 -0.54
CA ALA A 64 -1.73 8.49 -0.43
C ALA A 64 -2.77 8.06 -1.47
N ARG A 65 -2.38 7.95 -2.74
CA ARG A 65 -3.29 7.54 -3.81
C ARG A 65 -3.76 6.10 -3.69
N LEU A 66 -2.91 5.22 -3.17
CA LEU A 66 -3.31 3.84 -2.90
C LEU A 66 -4.36 3.80 -1.79
N ILE A 67 -4.21 4.61 -0.73
CA ILE A 67 -5.25 4.78 0.32
C ILE A 67 -6.55 5.24 -0.31
N ASP A 68 -6.55 6.35 -1.06
CA ASP A 68 -7.74 6.91 -1.69
C ASP A 68 -8.43 5.87 -2.60
N TYR A 69 -7.64 5.14 -3.39
CA TYR A 69 -8.14 4.07 -4.23
C TYR A 69 -8.79 2.96 -3.41
N ALA A 70 -8.12 2.45 -2.38
CA ALA A 70 -8.69 1.39 -1.55
C ALA A 70 -10.01 1.83 -0.91
N GLU A 71 -10.08 3.06 -0.38
CA GLU A 71 -11.33 3.60 0.17
C GLU A 71 -12.41 3.72 -0.90
N SER A 72 -12.08 4.15 -2.12
CA SER A 72 -13.02 4.24 -3.25
C SER A 72 -13.60 2.89 -3.70
N ILE A 73 -12.89 1.78 -3.48
CA ILE A 73 -13.35 0.42 -3.81
C ILE A 73 -13.89 -0.34 -2.59
N GLY A 74 -14.12 0.35 -1.46
CA GLY A 74 -14.83 -0.20 -0.30
C GLY A 74 -13.97 -0.64 0.88
N TRP A 75 -12.68 -0.28 0.93
CA TRP A 75 -11.89 -0.41 2.15
C TRP A 75 -12.29 0.67 3.15
N GLU A 76 -12.92 0.26 4.26
CA GLU A 76 -13.30 1.16 5.33
C GLU A 76 -12.27 1.12 6.46
N SER A 77 -11.35 2.09 6.46
CA SER A 77 -10.24 2.14 7.42
C SER A 77 -10.67 2.33 8.89
N ASN A 78 -11.89 2.82 9.12
CA ASN A 78 -12.52 2.98 10.44
C ASN A 78 -13.40 1.78 10.86
N THR A 79 -13.58 0.78 9.99
CA THR A 79 -14.39 -0.42 10.28
C THR A 79 -13.49 -1.57 10.67
N ARG A 80 -13.70 -2.13 11.86
CA ARG A 80 -12.88 -3.24 12.38
C ARG A 80 -12.97 -4.46 11.47
N ASN A 81 -11.82 -5.08 11.20
CA ASN A 81 -11.68 -6.27 10.36
C ASN A 81 -12.04 -6.08 8.87
N ASN A 82 -12.25 -4.85 8.40
CA ASN A 82 -12.40 -4.59 6.97
C ASN A 82 -11.04 -4.75 6.28
N LYS A 83 -10.97 -5.64 5.30
CA LYS A 83 -9.72 -5.98 4.62
C LYS A 83 -9.97 -6.03 3.13
N ILE A 84 -9.03 -5.48 2.38
CA ILE A 84 -9.02 -5.63 0.92
C ILE A 84 -7.65 -6.08 0.44
N LYS A 85 -7.67 -6.84 -0.66
CA LYS A 85 -6.47 -7.32 -1.34
C LYS A 85 -6.55 -6.96 -2.81
N ILE A 86 -5.48 -6.33 -3.29
CA ILE A 86 -5.31 -5.92 -4.67
C ILE A 86 -4.16 -6.76 -5.24
N GLU A 87 -4.54 -7.75 -6.03
CA GLU A 87 -3.59 -8.57 -6.78
C GLU A 87 -3.07 -7.82 -8.01
N ASN A 88 -1.84 -8.12 -8.45
CA ASN A 88 -1.20 -7.48 -9.61
C ASN A 88 -1.24 -5.94 -9.56
N ALA A 89 -0.97 -5.37 -8.39
CA ALA A 89 -1.05 -3.93 -8.13
C ALA A 89 -0.09 -3.09 -8.99
N SER A 90 0.90 -3.71 -9.65
CA SER A 90 1.76 -3.05 -10.63
C SER A 90 0.98 -2.38 -11.77
N ILE A 91 -0.11 -3.00 -12.25
CA ILE A 91 -0.94 -2.44 -13.33
C ILE A 91 -1.63 -1.17 -12.84
N LEU A 92 -2.30 -1.26 -11.70
CA LEU A 92 -2.99 -0.13 -11.05
C LEU A 92 -2.04 1.05 -10.81
N ILE A 93 -0.85 0.76 -10.26
CA ILE A 93 0.14 1.82 -9.96
C ILE A 93 0.61 2.50 -11.25
N ARG A 94 0.78 1.77 -12.35
CA ARG A 94 1.15 2.36 -13.64
C ARG A 94 0.06 3.25 -14.21
N GLU A 95 -1.21 2.85 -14.08
CA GLU A 95 -2.35 3.68 -14.47
C GLU A 95 -2.37 4.97 -13.65
N MET A 96 -2.18 4.87 -12.34
CA MET A 96 -2.05 6.03 -11.47
C MET A 96 -0.91 6.96 -11.92
N LEU A 97 0.29 6.43 -12.20
CA LEU A 97 1.43 7.26 -12.61
C LEU A 97 1.19 8.01 -13.93
N LYS A 98 0.46 7.41 -14.88
CA LYS A 98 0.12 8.04 -16.17
C LYS A 98 -0.79 9.26 -16.03
N GLU A 99 -1.67 9.30 -15.03
CA GLU A 99 -2.55 10.45 -14.77
C GLU A 99 -1.80 11.73 -14.33
N ASN A 100 -0.47 11.67 -14.12
CA ASN A 100 0.36 12.84 -13.80
C ASN A 100 1.25 13.31 -14.99
N LEU A 101 1.06 12.75 -16.19
CA LEU A 101 1.70 13.19 -17.45
C LEU A 101 0.65 13.81 -18.38
#